data_AF-A0A6N7Q5I2-F1
#
_entry.id   AF-A0A6N7Q5I2-F1
#
_cell.length_a   1.000
_cell.length_b   1.000
_cell.length_c   1.000
_cell.angle_alpha   90.00
_cell.angle_beta   90.00
_cell.angle_gamma   90.00
#
_symmetry.space_group_name_H-M   'P 1'
#
loop_
_entity.id
_entity.type
_entity.pdbx_description
1 polymer ?
#
loop_
_entity_poly.entity_id
_entity_poly.type
_entity_poly.pdbx_seq_one_letter_code
_entity_poly.pdbx_strand_id
1 'polypeptide(L)'
;MVMAASADGAERVYRVRLASGRHVTARLDGAVTPDFAEECLRGGRTVVLVDGPDGARIAGALQVASAIEKDPRGTLALEARHVRVRADQSIVLEVPGGSLAFEPGGALRFEGDKLVIDMAALVRIFAARVELP
;
A
#
# COMPACT_ATOMS: atom_id res chain seq x y z
N MET A 1 6.18 20.01 -4.99
CA MET A 1 6.96 20.57 -3.86
C MET A 1 8.38 20.04 -4.02
N VAL A 2 9.44 20.81 -3.81
CA VAL A 2 10.83 20.33 -3.98
C VAL A 2 11.56 20.52 -2.66
N MET A 3 12.14 19.44 -2.15
CA MET A 3 12.93 19.43 -0.91
C MET A 3 14.41 19.19 -1.27
N ALA A 4 15.33 19.59 -0.39
CA ALA A 4 16.76 19.29 -0.52
C ALA A 4 17.30 18.85 0.85
N ALA A 5 18.17 17.84 0.86
CA ALA A 5 18.80 17.29 2.07
C ALA A 5 20.29 17.67 2.15
N SER A 6 20.78 17.93 3.35
CA SER A 6 22.22 18.03 3.68
C SER A 6 22.51 16.99 4.76
N ALA A 7 23.45 16.09 4.52
CA ALA A 7 23.75 14.98 5.42
C ALA A 7 25.07 15.24 6.16
N ASP A 8 24.97 15.31 7.49
CA ASP A 8 26.03 14.93 8.41
C ASP A 8 25.36 14.18 9.58
N GLY A 9 26.06 13.28 10.26
CA GLY A 9 25.54 12.21 11.14
C GLY A 9 24.70 12.59 12.38
N ALA A 10 24.13 13.80 12.40
CA ALA A 10 23.19 14.35 13.36
C ALA A 10 21.77 14.39 12.75
N GLU A 11 20.76 14.54 13.60
CA GLU A 11 19.36 14.79 13.28
C GLU A 11 19.14 15.45 11.89
N ARG A 12 18.63 14.69 10.91
CA ARG A 12 18.50 15.17 9.53
C ARG A 12 17.48 16.29 9.44
N VAL A 13 17.90 17.39 8.83
CA VAL A 13 17.09 18.59 8.64
C VAL A 13 16.72 18.74 7.17
N TYR A 14 15.45 19.02 6.91
CA TYR A 14 14.87 19.12 5.58
C TYR A 14 14.37 20.53 5.31
N ARG A 15 14.60 21.02 4.08
CA ARG A 15 14.05 22.30 3.63
C ARG A 15 12.77 22.06 2.84
N VAL A 16 11.63 22.47 3.40
CA VAL A 16 10.30 22.29 2.80
C VAL A 16 9.80 23.61 2.22
N ARG A 17 9.42 23.60 0.94
CA ARG A 17 8.80 24.77 0.29
C ARG A 17 7.31 24.81 0.57
N LEU A 18 6.84 25.86 1.24
CA LEU A 18 5.42 26.13 1.47
C LEU A 18 4.70 26.55 0.19
N ALA A 19 3.37 26.50 0.20
CA ALA A 19 2.52 26.98 -0.90
C ALA A 19 2.76 28.46 -1.25
N SER A 20 3.14 29.27 -0.26
CA SER A 20 3.54 30.68 -0.43
C SER A 20 4.90 30.88 -1.09
N GLY A 21 5.63 29.81 -1.41
CA GLY A 21 7.00 29.87 -1.95
C GLY A 21 8.09 30.05 -0.89
N ARG A 22 7.73 30.38 0.35
CA ARG A 22 8.64 30.40 1.49
C ARG A 22 9.22 29.01 1.77
N HIS A 23 10.42 28.97 2.32
CA HIS A 23 11.03 27.73 2.79
C HIS A 23 11.00 27.68 4.30
N VAL A 24 10.66 26.52 4.85
CA VAL A 24 10.74 26.21 6.28
C VAL A 24 11.71 25.06 6.47
N THR A 25 12.54 25.19 7.50
CA THR A 25 13.43 24.14 7.96
C THR A 25 12.65 23.24 8.91
N ALA A 26 12.55 21.96 8.60
CA ALA A 26 11.79 20.99 9.38
C ALA A 26 12.61 19.73 9.67
N ARG A 27 12.36 19.13 10.83
CA ARG A 27 12.93 17.83 11.23
C ARG A 27 11.90 16.72 11.03
N LEU A 28 12.32 15.47 11.12
CA LEU A 28 11.35 14.37 11.14
C LEU A 28 10.69 14.30 12.51
N ASP A 29 9.39 14.02 12.51
CA ASP A 29 8.75 13.50 13.70
C ASP A 29 9.28 12.09 14.03
N GLY A 30 9.20 11.67 15.29
CA GLY A 30 9.74 10.40 15.75
C GLY A 30 9.12 9.17 15.07
N ALA A 31 7.90 9.29 14.56
CA ALA A 31 7.23 8.23 13.80
C ALA A 31 7.65 8.16 12.31
N VAL A 32 8.39 9.16 11.80
CA VAL A 32 8.74 9.26 10.38
C VAL A 32 10.18 8.81 10.14
N THR A 33 10.36 7.81 9.28
CA THR A 33 11.68 7.30 8.95
C THR A 33 12.41 8.21 7.93
N PRO A 34 13.74 8.28 7.97
CA PRO A 34 14.52 9.01 6.97
C PRO A 34 14.26 8.55 5.53
N ASP A 35 14.15 7.24 5.30
CA ASP A 35 13.92 6.69 3.95
C ASP A 35 12.58 7.13 3.36
N PHE A 36 11.55 7.26 4.20
CA PHE A 36 10.24 7.79 3.78
C PHE A 36 10.34 9.26 3.36
N ALA A 37 11.10 10.07 4.10
CA ALA A 37 11.32 11.47 3.75
C ALA A 37 12.05 11.60 2.40
N GLU A 38 13.05 10.76 2.15
CA GLU A 38 13.77 10.69 0.87
C GLU A 38 12.87 10.27 -0.30
N GLU A 39 11.92 9.36 -0.06
CA GLU A 39 10.91 9.02 -1.07
C GLU A 39 10.00 10.23 -1.40
N CYS A 40 9.54 10.94 -0.37
CA CYS A 40 8.70 12.13 -0.54
C CYS A 40 9.43 13.24 -1.31
N LEU A 41 10.69 13.45 -0.96
CA LEU A 41 11.66 14.31 -1.65
C LEU A 41 11.73 13.99 -3.16
N ARG A 42 12.06 12.74 -3.48
CA ARG A 42 12.26 12.27 -4.85
C ARG A 42 10.98 12.32 -5.68
N GLY A 43 9.84 11.98 -5.06
CA GLY A 43 8.53 12.00 -5.69
C GLY A 43 7.85 13.37 -5.72
N GLY A 44 8.47 14.41 -5.14
CA GLY A 44 7.89 15.75 -5.03
C GLY A 44 6.57 15.81 -4.25
N ARG A 45 6.34 14.84 -3.35
CA ARG A 45 5.10 14.66 -2.59
C ARG A 45 4.88 15.82 -1.61
N THR A 46 3.62 16.18 -1.40
CA THR A 46 3.24 17.13 -0.35
C THR A 46 3.36 16.46 1.00
N VAL A 47 3.91 17.16 1.99
CA VAL A 47 4.08 16.67 3.36
C VAL A 47 3.23 17.46 4.36
N VAL A 48 2.86 16.83 5.46
CA VAL A 48 2.18 17.46 6.59
C VAL A 48 3.25 17.98 7.55
N LEU A 49 3.19 19.28 7.84
CA LEU A 49 4.01 19.93 8.84
C LEU A 49 3.21 20.14 10.12
N VAL A 50 3.82 19.85 11.26
CA VAL A 50 3.27 20.10 12.60
C VAL A 50 4.27 20.92 13.41
N ASP A 51 3.80 21.68 14.40
CA ASP A 51 4.67 22.36 15.34
C ASP A 51 5.19 21.37 16.39
N GLY A 52 6.49 21.40 16.66
CA GLY A 52 7.14 20.65 17.71
C GLY A 52 7.96 21.56 18.64
N PRO A 53 8.53 21.00 19.73
CA PRO A 53 9.30 21.76 20.73
C PRO A 53 10.46 22.57 20.13
N ASP A 54 11.09 22.04 19.08
CA ASP A 54 12.28 22.61 18.42
C ASP A 54 11.96 23.22 17.05
N GLY A 55 10.69 23.51 16.78
CA GLY A 55 10.17 24.02 15.51
C GLY A 55 9.41 22.99 14.68
N ALA A 56 9.24 23.28 13.40
CA ALA A 56 8.41 22.47 12.50
C ALA A 56 8.92 21.04 12.33
N ARG A 57 8.01 20.08 12.34
CA ARG A 57 8.28 18.65 12.13
C ARG A 57 7.46 18.10 10.97
N ILE A 58 8.05 17.21 10.19
CA ILE A 58 7.41 16.44 9.13
C ILE A 58 6.74 15.24 9.82
N ALA A 59 5.42 15.24 9.87
CA ALA A 59 4.62 14.17 10.48
C ALA A 59 4.25 13.06 9.48
N GLY A 60 4.38 13.31 8.18
CA GLY A 60 4.08 12.35 7.12
C GLY A 60 3.84 13.00 5.77
N ALA A 61 3.45 12.21 4.77
CA ALA A 61 3.00 12.71 3.47
C ALA A 61 1.50 13.00 3.50
N LEU A 62 1.08 14.10 2.87
CA LEU A 62 -0.32 14.39 2.65
C LEU A 62 -0.83 13.50 1.51
N GLN A 63 -1.67 12.54 1.86
CA GLN A 63 -2.31 11.68 0.89
C GLN A 63 -3.64 12.30 0.42
N VAL A 64 -3.66 12.82 -0.80
CA VAL A 64 -4.85 13.48 -1.40
C VAL A 64 -5.69 12.54 -2.28
N ALA A 65 -5.18 11.34 -2.57
CA ALA A 65 -5.88 10.30 -3.32
C ALA A 65 -5.87 8.98 -2.53
N SER A 66 -6.92 8.16 -2.67
CA SER A 66 -6.95 6.81 -2.09
C SER A 66 -5.74 6.03 -2.61
N ALA A 67 -5.07 5.23 -1.75
CA ALA A 67 -3.78 4.57 -2.02
C ALA A 67 -3.78 3.58 -3.21
N ILE A 68 -4.93 3.43 -3.85
CA ILE A 68 -5.26 2.48 -4.89
C ILE A 68 -6.01 3.31 -5.94
N GLU A 69 -5.26 3.85 -6.91
CA GLU A 69 -5.87 4.65 -7.97
C GLU A 69 -6.62 3.72 -8.94
N LYS A 70 -7.88 4.03 -9.18
CA LYS A 70 -8.73 3.32 -10.14
C LYS A 70 -8.63 4.01 -11.49
N ASP A 71 -8.75 3.25 -12.57
CA ASP A 71 -8.91 3.82 -13.91
C ASP A 71 -10.24 4.61 -14.03
N PRO A 72 -10.47 5.36 -15.13
CA PRO A 72 -11.71 6.09 -15.35
C PRO A 72 -13.00 5.24 -15.39
N ARG A 73 -12.89 3.91 -15.45
CA ARG A 73 -14.00 2.94 -15.42
C ARG A 73 -14.20 2.35 -14.02
N GLY A 74 -13.40 2.74 -13.04
CA GLY A 74 -13.44 2.24 -11.67
C GLY A 74 -12.62 0.96 -11.45
N THR A 75 -11.79 0.56 -12.41
CA THR A 75 -10.96 -0.66 -12.36
C THR A 75 -9.67 -0.41 -11.59
N LEU A 76 -9.30 -1.32 -10.69
CA LEU A 76 -7.94 -1.38 -10.16
C LEU A 76 -7.12 -2.38 -10.97
N ALA A 77 -6.05 -1.93 -11.62
CA ALA A 77 -5.06 -2.78 -12.26
C ALA A 77 -3.75 -2.78 -11.48
N LEU A 78 -3.26 -3.97 -11.12
CA LEU A 78 -1.95 -4.16 -10.48
C LEU A 78 -1.02 -4.82 -11.48
N GLU A 79 -0.06 -4.07 -12.03
CA GLU A 79 0.97 -4.59 -12.92
C GLU A 79 2.32 -4.66 -12.20
N ALA A 80 2.89 -5.86 -12.09
CA ALA A 80 4.21 -6.05 -11.51
C ALA A 80 4.87 -7.32 -12.07
N ARG A 81 6.21 -7.36 -12.04
CA ARG A 81 6.96 -8.61 -12.29
C ARG A 81 6.67 -9.66 -11.21
N HIS A 82 6.41 -9.21 -9.97
CA HIS A 82 6.03 -10.06 -8.84
C HIS A 82 4.99 -9.32 -7.98
N VAL A 83 3.88 -10.00 -7.64
CA VAL A 83 2.88 -9.52 -6.67
C VAL A 83 2.91 -10.45 -5.47
N ARG A 84 3.08 -9.88 -4.26
CA ARG A 84 2.98 -10.62 -3.00
C ARG A 84 1.92 -9.96 -2.12
N VAL A 85 0.84 -10.68 -1.84
CA VAL A 85 -0.18 -10.27 -0.88
C VAL A 85 0.00 -11.11 0.38
N ARG A 86 0.11 -10.45 1.54
CA ARG A 86 0.17 -11.09 2.85
C ARG A 86 -0.88 -10.47 3.75
N ALA A 87 -1.64 -11.31 4.42
CA ALA A 87 -2.56 -10.92 5.47
C ALA A 87 -2.35 -11.82 6.70
N ASP A 88 -2.59 -11.29 7.89
CA ASP A 88 -2.42 -12.03 9.14
C ASP A 88 -3.65 -12.88 9.50
N GLN A 89 -4.82 -12.56 8.92
CA GLN A 89 -6.09 -13.24 9.18
C GLN A 89 -6.64 -13.92 7.94
N SER A 90 -7.02 -13.13 6.92
CA SER A 90 -7.61 -13.67 5.70
C SER A 90 -7.33 -12.78 4.49
N ILE A 91 -7.42 -13.38 3.31
CA ILE A 91 -7.49 -12.66 2.03
C ILE A 91 -8.83 -13.05 1.40
N VAL A 92 -9.70 -12.08 1.14
CA VAL A 92 -11.01 -12.31 0.54
C VAL A 92 -11.15 -11.47 -0.73
N LEU A 93 -11.55 -12.10 -1.83
CA LEU A 93 -11.95 -11.46 -3.08
C LEU A 93 -13.45 -11.69 -3.27
N GLU A 94 -14.24 -10.63 -3.31
CA GLU A 94 -15.70 -10.70 -3.44
C GLU A 94 -16.15 -9.97 -4.69
N VAL A 95 -17.10 -10.59 -5.39
CA VAL A 95 -17.82 -10.00 -6.51
C VAL A 95 -19.30 -10.35 -6.37
N PRO A 96 -20.22 -9.61 -6.99
CA PRO A 96 -21.61 -10.04 -7.04
C PRO A 96 -21.72 -11.46 -7.61
N GLY A 97 -22.27 -12.39 -6.82
CA GLY A 97 -22.46 -13.79 -7.21
C GLY A 97 -21.29 -14.75 -6.93
N GLY A 98 -20.23 -14.31 -6.23
CA GLY A 98 -19.19 -15.24 -5.81
C GLY A 98 -18.09 -14.65 -4.92
N SER A 99 -17.32 -15.55 -4.30
CA SER A 99 -16.18 -15.19 -3.44
C SER A 99 -15.05 -16.20 -3.49
N LEU A 100 -13.84 -15.71 -3.23
CA LEU A 100 -12.64 -16.49 -2.97
C LEU A 100 -12.08 -16.06 -1.62
N ALA A 101 -11.92 -16.99 -0.68
CA ALA A 101 -11.36 -16.69 0.64
C ALA A 101 -10.22 -17.63 1.02
N PHE A 102 -9.09 -17.05 1.43
CA PHE A 102 -8.02 -17.73 2.14
C PHE A 102 -8.28 -17.61 3.64
N GLU A 103 -8.56 -18.74 4.29
CA GLU A 103 -8.95 -18.79 5.70
C GLU A 103 -7.76 -19.13 6.62
N PRO A 104 -7.83 -18.75 7.91
CA PRO A 104 -6.90 -19.25 8.92
C PRO A 104 -6.87 -20.78 8.92
N GLY A 105 -5.67 -21.37 8.90
CA GLY A 105 -5.49 -22.83 8.82
C GLY A 105 -5.25 -23.36 7.41
N GLY A 106 -5.16 -22.49 6.40
CA GLY A 106 -4.73 -22.84 5.05
C GLY A 106 -5.83 -23.38 4.14
N ALA A 107 -7.09 -23.32 4.59
CA ALA A 107 -8.23 -23.63 3.75
C ALA A 107 -8.45 -22.53 2.69
N LEU A 108 -8.81 -22.96 1.48
CA LEU A 108 -9.23 -22.10 0.38
C LEU A 108 -10.69 -22.37 0.07
N ARG A 109 -11.53 -21.35 0.20
CA ARG A 109 -12.97 -21.44 -0.07
C ARG A 109 -13.28 -20.73 -1.39
N PHE A 110 -14.00 -21.44 -2.27
CA PHE A 110 -14.58 -20.91 -3.49
C PHE A 110 -16.11 -20.98 -3.36
N GLU A 111 -16.79 -19.87 -3.56
CA GLU A 111 -18.25 -19.80 -3.54
C GLU A 111 -18.76 -19.12 -4.82
N GLY A 112 -19.77 -19.72 -5.46
CA GLY A 112 -20.40 -19.19 -6.65
C GLY A 112 -21.24 -20.23 -7.38
N ASP A 113 -22.03 -19.79 -8.35
CA ASP A 113 -23.00 -20.66 -9.06
C ASP A 113 -22.33 -21.65 -10.03
N LYS A 114 -21.17 -21.27 -10.58
CA LYS A 114 -20.42 -22.09 -11.55
C LYS A 114 -18.92 -21.93 -11.30
N LEU A 115 -18.23 -23.05 -11.16
CA LEU A 115 -16.77 -23.09 -11.07
C LEU A 115 -16.22 -23.80 -12.32
N VAL A 116 -15.37 -23.10 -13.06
CA VAL A 116 -14.62 -23.69 -14.19
C VAL A 116 -13.15 -23.71 -13.80
N ILE A 117 -12.55 -24.89 -13.83
CA ILE A 117 -11.13 -25.08 -13.58
C ILE A 117 -10.53 -25.64 -14.86
N ASP A 118 -9.80 -24.81 -15.59
CA ASP A 118 -9.01 -25.23 -16.76
C ASP A 118 -7.60 -25.60 -16.29
N MET A 119 -7.18 -26.84 -16.51
CA MET A 119 -5.91 -27.34 -16.03
C MET A 119 -5.15 -28.08 -17.13
N ALA A 120 -3.89 -27.67 -17.33
CA ALA A 120 -2.98 -28.27 -18.30
C ALA A 120 -2.33 -29.59 -17.81
N ALA A 121 -2.56 -30.00 -16.55
CA ALA A 121 -1.96 -31.18 -15.94
C ALA A 121 -2.94 -31.88 -14.97
N LEU A 122 -2.58 -33.12 -14.59
CA LEU A 122 -3.39 -34.00 -13.75
C LEU A 122 -3.66 -33.40 -12.36
N VAL A 123 -4.95 -33.33 -12.00
CA VAL A 123 -5.39 -33.02 -10.63
C VAL A 123 -5.69 -34.33 -9.91
N ARG A 124 -5.11 -34.51 -8.72
CA ARG A 124 -5.49 -35.60 -7.81
C ARG A 124 -6.39 -35.03 -6.72
N ILE A 125 -7.68 -35.29 -6.84
CA ILE A 125 -8.68 -34.92 -5.84
C ILE A 125 -8.71 -36.03 -4.78
N PHE A 126 -8.07 -35.80 -3.64
CA PHE A 126 -8.11 -36.69 -2.48
C PHE A 126 -9.17 -36.17 -1.50
N ALA A 127 -10.44 -36.49 -1.77
CA ALA A 127 -11.55 -36.06 -0.94
C ALA A 127 -12.07 -37.20 -0.07
N ALA A 128 -12.57 -36.86 1.12
CA ALA A 128 -13.38 -37.78 1.94
C ALA A 128 -14.85 -37.85 1.45
N ARG A 129 -15.33 -36.85 0.68
CA ARG A 129 -16.67 -36.81 0.07
C ARG A 129 -16.71 -35.79 -1.08
N VAL A 130 -16.84 -36.27 -2.31
CA VAL A 130 -17.21 -35.43 -3.47
C VAL A 130 -18.61 -35.85 -3.87
N GLU A 131 -19.55 -34.91 -3.89
CA GLU A 131 -20.86 -35.12 -4.51
C GLU A 131 -20.82 -34.43 -5.88
N LEU A 132 -20.60 -35.24 -6.91
CA LEU A 132 -20.82 -34.84 -8.30
C LEU A 132 -22.25 -35.26 -8.66
N PRO A 133 -23.04 -34.43 -9.35
CA PRO A 133 -24.33 -34.87 -9.90
C PRO A 133 -24.16 -36.00 -10.92
#